data_AF-A0A0C2Y3Y9-F1
#
_entry.id   AF-A0A0C2Y3Y9-F1
#
_cell.length_a   1.000
_cell.length_b   1.000
_cell.length_c   1.000
_cell.angle_alpha   90.00
_cell.angle_beta   90.00
_cell.angle_gamma   90.00
#
_symmetry.space_group_name_H-M   'P 1'
#
loop_
_entity.id
_entity.type
_entity.pdbx_description
1 polymer ?
#
loop_
_entity_poly.entity_id
_entity_poly.type
_entity_poly.pdbx_seq_one_letter_code
_entity_poly.pdbx_strand_id
1 'polypeptide(L)'
;MYELPGGGAEPDDMTLLSTVMRETEEETGLSVTKIWGTFPGFEYETSKSKAIQFNFLAGVEAGTESNVRMNPKEHCAFVWVDKTDDLSRYPMTKNMSQVVSDALNIIEETTFDTCGI
;
A
#
# COMPACT_ATOMS: atom_id res chain seq x y z
N MET A 1 -1.23 12.57 -8.05
CA MET A 1 0.04 12.05 -7.53
C MET A 1 -0.21 10.58 -7.23
N TYR A 2 0.77 9.69 -7.38
CA TYR A 2 0.61 8.30 -7.00
C TYR A 2 0.84 8.12 -5.50
N GLU A 3 0.16 7.13 -4.94
CA GLU A 3 0.29 6.69 -3.56
C GLU A 3 -0.07 5.21 -3.44
N LEU A 4 0.31 4.60 -2.31
CA LEU A 4 -0.17 3.26 -1.95
C LEU A 4 -1.64 3.37 -1.49
N PRO A 5 -2.45 2.33 -1.69
CA PRO A 5 -3.80 2.33 -1.19
C PRO A 5 -3.81 2.43 0.34
N GLY A 6 -4.73 3.21 0.89
CA GLY A 6 -4.83 3.45 2.32
C GLY A 6 -5.50 4.76 2.70
N GLY A 7 -5.97 4.81 3.94
CA GLY A 7 -6.69 5.95 4.47
C GLY A 7 -6.72 5.98 6.00
N GLY A 8 -7.59 6.83 6.54
CA GLY A 8 -7.74 7.00 7.97
C GLY A 8 -8.47 5.82 8.61
N ALA A 9 -8.02 5.39 9.78
CA ALA A 9 -8.80 4.45 10.57
C ALA A 9 -10.15 5.06 10.95
N GLU A 10 -11.22 4.32 10.68
CA GLU A 10 -12.59 4.73 10.99
C GLU A 10 -13.05 4.16 12.34
N PRO A 11 -14.07 4.76 12.99
CA PRO A 11 -14.57 4.27 14.28
C PRO A 11 -15.04 2.80 14.27
N ASP A 12 -15.46 2.30 13.11
CA ASP A 12 -15.93 0.93 12.94
C ASP A 12 -14.78 -0.05 12.60
N ASP A 13 -13.57 0.45 12.34
CA ASP A 13 -12.39 -0.39 12.16
C ASP A 13 -11.96 -0.97 13.52
N MET A 14 -12.21 -2.27 13.72
CA MET A 14 -11.85 -2.96 14.96
C MET A 14 -10.33 -2.97 15.22
N THR A 15 -9.52 -2.90 14.16
CA THR A 15 -8.06 -2.91 14.21
C THR A 15 -7.47 -2.12 13.03
N LEU A 16 -6.19 -1.76 13.08
CA LEU A 16 -5.49 -1.20 11.91
C LEU A 16 -5.49 -2.16 10.72
N LEU A 17 -5.54 -3.47 10.95
CA LEU A 17 -5.64 -4.45 9.87
C LEU A 17 -7.02 -4.37 9.19
N SER A 18 -8.07 -4.08 9.96
CA SER A 18 -9.41 -3.81 9.42
C SER A 18 -9.39 -2.62 8.48
N THR A 19 -8.70 -1.54 8.86
CA THR A 19 -8.48 -0.37 7.99
C THR A 19 -7.76 -0.76 6.69
N VAL A 20 -6.66 -1.52 6.77
CA VAL A 20 -5.92 -1.97 5.59
C VAL A 20 -6.81 -2.78 4.64
N MET A 21 -7.61 -3.70 5.17
CA MET A 21 -8.51 -4.53 4.36
C MET A 21 -9.60 -3.69 3.68
N ARG A 22 -10.26 -2.79 4.43
CA ARG A 22 -11.32 -1.92 3.92
C ARG A 22 -10.79 -0.97 2.85
N GLU A 23 -9.75 -0.20 3.15
CA GLU A 23 -9.19 0.79 2.22
C GLU A 23 -8.69 0.13 0.92
N THR A 24 -8.04 -1.03 1.02
CA THR A 24 -7.61 -1.77 -0.17
C THR A 24 -8.80 -2.17 -1.04
N GLU A 25 -9.88 -2.69 -0.44
CA GLU A 25 -11.08 -3.08 -1.16
C GLU A 25 -11.80 -1.87 -1.76
N GLU A 26 -11.95 -0.78 -1.01
CA GLU A 26 -12.65 0.43 -1.44
C GLU A 26 -11.92 1.12 -2.60
N GLU A 27 -10.60 1.25 -2.54
CA GLU A 27 -9.84 2.01 -3.52
C GLU A 27 -9.48 1.20 -4.76
N THR A 28 -9.28 -0.11 -4.62
CA THR A 28 -8.76 -0.98 -5.69
C THR A 28 -9.69 -2.11 -6.10
N GLY A 29 -10.71 -2.42 -5.30
CA GLY A 29 -11.59 -3.59 -5.48
C GLY A 29 -10.93 -4.93 -5.14
N LEU A 30 -9.70 -4.93 -4.63
CA LEU A 30 -8.96 -6.16 -4.32
C LEU A 30 -9.14 -6.56 -2.85
N SER A 31 -9.35 -7.85 -2.63
CA SER A 31 -9.40 -8.42 -1.29
C SER A 31 -7.99 -8.78 -0.79
N VAL A 32 -7.63 -8.31 0.40
CA VAL A 32 -6.40 -8.71 1.10
C VAL A 32 -6.53 -10.16 1.57
N THR A 33 -5.59 -11.01 1.18
CA THR A 33 -5.55 -12.45 1.54
C THR A 33 -4.56 -12.75 2.65
N LYS A 34 -3.54 -11.91 2.82
CA LYS A 34 -2.49 -12.09 3.83
C LYS A 34 -1.87 -10.76 4.20
N ILE A 35 -1.50 -10.60 5.47
CA ILE A 35 -0.64 -9.50 5.93
C ILE A 35 0.59 -10.12 6.59
N TRP A 36 1.77 -9.80 6.08
CA TRP A 36 3.04 -10.35 6.58
C TRP A 36 3.58 -9.56 7.77
N GLY A 37 3.26 -8.27 7.85
CA GLY A 37 3.70 -7.42 8.95
C GLY A 37 3.71 -5.95 8.59
N THR A 38 4.26 -5.16 9.50
CA THR A 38 4.45 -3.72 9.31
C THR A 38 5.89 -3.40 8.93
N PHE A 39 6.07 -2.31 8.20
CA PHE A 39 7.38 -1.71 7.96
C PHE A 39 7.35 -0.22 8.34
N PRO A 40 8.51 0.47 8.42
CA PRO A 40 8.59 1.83 8.95
C PRO A 40 7.54 2.77 8.35
N GLY A 41 6.77 3.39 9.25
CA GLY A 41 5.83 4.45 8.96
C GLY A 41 6.45 5.84 9.10
N PHE A 42 5.62 6.87 9.11
CA PHE A 42 6.06 8.23 9.43
C PHE A 42 4.94 9.07 10.03
N GLU A 43 5.33 10.10 10.78
CA GLU A 43 4.43 11.12 11.28
C GLU A 43 4.40 12.32 10.33
N TYR A 44 3.24 12.93 10.17
CA TYR A 44 3.08 14.14 9.37
C TYR A 44 1.98 15.03 9.94
N GLU A 45 2.00 16.31 9.56
CA GLU A 45 0.97 17.25 9.97
C GLU A 45 -0.04 17.43 8.84
N THR A 46 -1.31 17.28 9.18
CA THR A 46 -2.44 17.68 8.33
C THR A 46 -2.87 19.09 8.72
N SER A 47 -3.75 19.69 7.91
CA SER A 47 -4.36 20.98 8.23
C SER A 47 -5.19 20.98 9.52
N LYS A 48 -5.51 19.81 10.09
CA LYS A 48 -6.39 19.66 11.26
C LYS A 48 -5.70 19.04 12.47
N SER A 49 -4.69 18.19 12.27
CA SER A 49 -4.03 17.44 13.34
C SER A 49 -2.71 16.82 12.89
N LYS A 50 -1.93 16.33 13.86
CA LYS A 50 -0.86 15.35 13.57
C LYS A 50 -1.47 14.01 13.19
N ALA A 51 -0.85 13.33 12.25
CA ALA A 51 -1.22 12.01 11.76
C ALA A 51 -0.01 11.08 11.78
N ILE A 52 -0.25 9.79 11.96
CA ILE A 52 0.75 8.73 11.90
C ILE A 52 0.33 7.78 10.79
N GLN A 53 1.21 7.55 9.82
CA GLN A 53 1.01 6.54 8.80
C GLN A 53 1.66 5.22 9.23
N PHE A 54 0.88 4.15 9.25
CA PHE A 54 1.37 2.78 9.40
C PHE A 54 1.42 2.12 8.04
N ASN A 55 2.53 1.43 7.74
CA ASN A 55 2.69 0.74 6.47
C ASN A 55 2.70 -0.77 6.68
N PHE A 56 2.03 -1.49 5.79
CA PHE A 56 1.85 -2.94 5.88
C PHE A 56 2.28 -3.61 4.59
N LEU A 57 2.96 -4.75 4.71
CA LEU A 57 3.17 -5.64 3.58
C LEU A 57 1.99 -6.61 3.51
N ALA A 58 1.18 -6.46 2.46
CA ALA A 58 -0.05 -7.20 2.26
C ALA A 58 -0.07 -7.92 0.91
N GLY A 59 -0.64 -9.12 0.90
CA GLY A 59 -0.92 -9.91 -0.28
C GLY A 59 -2.40 -9.78 -0.60
N VAL A 60 -2.72 -9.60 -1.86
CA VAL A 60 -4.08 -9.53 -2.36
C VAL A 60 -4.41 -10.78 -3.16
N GLU A 61 -5.70 -11.08 -3.33
CA GLU A 61 -6.12 -12.15 -4.22
C GLU A 61 -5.52 -11.93 -5.61
N ALA A 62 -4.98 -13.00 -6.22
CA ALA A 62 -4.22 -12.93 -7.47
C ALA A 62 -5.02 -12.21 -8.55
N GLY A 63 -4.72 -10.92 -8.70
CA GLY A 63 -5.36 -10.05 -9.67
C GLY A 63 -4.76 -10.30 -11.05
N THR A 64 -5.61 -10.49 -12.05
CA THR A 64 -5.21 -10.00 -13.38
C THR A 64 -5.37 -8.46 -13.38
N GLU A 65 -4.73 -7.73 -14.29
CA GLU A 65 -4.99 -6.27 -14.42
C GLU A 65 -6.49 -5.95 -14.52
N SER A 66 -7.30 -6.86 -15.06
CA SER A 66 -8.75 -6.72 -15.18
C SER A 66 -9.53 -6.83 -13.86
N ASN A 67 -8.88 -7.25 -12.77
CA ASN A 67 -9.50 -7.37 -11.45
C ASN A 67 -9.43 -6.06 -10.65
N VAL A 68 -8.53 -5.13 -11.02
CA VAL A 68 -8.43 -3.83 -10.34
C VAL A 68 -9.59 -2.95 -10.77
N ARG A 69 -10.36 -2.47 -9.79
CA ARG A 69 -11.50 -1.58 -9.96
C ARG A 69 -11.29 -0.34 -9.12
N MET A 70 -10.72 0.68 -9.74
CA MET A 70 -10.47 1.95 -9.05
C MET A 70 -11.77 2.64 -8.67
N ASN A 71 -11.84 3.17 -7.45
CA ASN A 71 -12.90 4.08 -7.04
C ASN A 71 -12.68 5.48 -7.67
N PRO A 72 -13.50 5.89 -8.66
CA PRO A 72 -13.27 7.13 -9.42
C PRO A 72 -13.49 8.40 -8.60
N LYS A 73 -14.04 8.31 -7.37
CA LYS A 73 -14.20 9.47 -6.49
C LYS A 73 -12.90 9.89 -5.81
N GLU A 74 -11.96 8.96 -5.71
CA GLU A 74 -10.71 9.13 -4.96
C GLU A 74 -9.50 9.00 -5.88
N HIS A 75 -9.52 8.00 -6.76
CA HIS A 75 -8.40 7.64 -7.62
C HIS A 75 -8.80 7.52 -9.09
N CYS A 76 -7.85 7.79 -9.99
CA CYS A 76 -8.12 7.81 -11.43
C CYS A 76 -7.20 6.92 -12.28
N ALA A 77 -6.17 6.32 -11.67
CA ALA A 77 -5.22 5.44 -12.33
C ALA A 77 -4.58 4.50 -11.32
N PHE A 78 -4.08 3.37 -11.79
CA PHE A 78 -3.24 2.46 -11.01
C PHE A 78 -2.05 2.00 -11.84
N VAL A 79 -1.03 1.49 -11.16
CA VAL A 79 0.12 0.84 -11.78
C VAL A 79 0.65 -0.22 -10.83
N TRP A 80 0.93 -1.41 -11.37
CA TRP A 80 1.76 -2.40 -10.69
C TRP A 80 3.22 -2.05 -10.95
N VAL A 81 4.04 -2.05 -9.91
CA VAL A 81 5.48 -1.79 -10.02
C VAL A 81 6.28 -2.90 -9.38
N ASP A 82 7.44 -3.18 -9.92
CA ASP A 82 8.46 -4.03 -9.31
C ASP A 82 9.79 -3.29 -9.15
N LYS A 83 10.81 -4.00 -8.66
CA LYS A 83 12.12 -3.42 -8.34
C LYS A 83 12.88 -2.92 -9.57
N THR A 84 12.54 -3.43 -10.75
CA THR A 84 13.17 -3.09 -12.03
C THR A 84 12.57 -1.85 -12.68
N ASP A 85 11.41 -1.38 -12.19
CA ASP A 85 10.75 -0.18 -12.68
C ASP A 85 11.47 1.11 -12.26
N ASP A 86 11.46 2.10 -13.16
CA ASP A 86 11.87 3.46 -12.86
C ASP A 86 10.75 4.23 -12.14
N LEU A 87 10.82 4.27 -10.80
CA LEU A 87 9.84 4.96 -9.96
C LEU A 87 9.74 6.47 -10.24
N SER A 88 10.73 7.08 -10.88
CA SER A 88 10.68 8.52 -11.22
C SER A 88 9.58 8.85 -12.24
N ARG A 89 9.06 7.83 -12.95
CA ARG A 89 7.94 7.95 -13.89
C ARG A 89 6.59 8.11 -13.20
N TYR A 90 6.51 7.85 -11.89
CA TYR A 90 5.29 7.93 -11.10
C TYR A 90 5.43 9.07 -10.07
N PRO A 91 4.88 10.27 -10.36
CA PRO A 91 5.02 11.40 -9.45
C PRO A 91 4.43 11.07 -8.08
N MET A 92 5.27 11.12 -7.04
CA MET A 92 4.96 10.82 -5.64
C MET A 92 5.51 11.94 -4.74
N THR A 93 5.02 12.03 -3.50
CA THR A 93 5.74 12.82 -2.48
C THR A 93 7.07 12.14 -2.16
N LYS A 94 8.02 12.90 -1.59
CA LYS A 94 9.31 12.34 -1.17
C LYS A 94 9.14 11.18 -0.17
N ASN A 95 8.23 11.33 0.79
CA ASN A 95 7.97 10.29 1.79
C ASN A 95 7.34 9.06 1.16
N MET A 96 6.34 9.23 0.28
CA MET A 96 5.69 8.11 -0.39
C MET A 96 6.65 7.34 -1.30
N SER A 97 7.51 8.04 -2.05
CA SER A 97 8.54 7.40 -2.87
C SER A 97 9.51 6.55 -2.04
N GLN A 98 9.83 6.98 -0.81
CA GLN A 98 10.66 6.19 0.10
C GLN A 98 9.91 4.94 0.57
N VAL A 99 8.65 5.07 0.98
CA VAL A 99 7.81 3.95 1.41
C VAL A 99 7.69 2.87 0.33
N VAL A 100 7.45 3.26 -0.92
CA VAL A 100 7.39 2.32 -2.05
C VAL A 100 8.73 1.63 -2.26
N SER A 101 9.85 2.36 -2.20
CA SER A 101 11.18 1.78 -2.32
C SER A 101 11.49 0.78 -1.20
N ASP A 102 11.11 1.09 0.04
CA ASP A 102 11.31 0.23 1.20
C ASP A 102 10.48 -1.06 1.06
N ALA A 103 9.22 -0.96 0.64
CA ALA A 103 8.38 -2.12 0.39
C ALA A 103 8.99 -3.07 -0.65
N LEU A 104 9.48 -2.53 -1.78
CA LEU A 104 10.11 -3.33 -2.84
C LEU A 104 11.39 -4.04 -2.36
N ASN A 105 12.20 -3.40 -1.51
CA ASN A 105 13.37 -4.05 -0.89
C ASN A 105 12.96 -5.22 0.02
N ILE A 106 11.94 -5.01 0.87
CA ILE A 106 11.48 -6.02 1.82
C ILE A 106 10.90 -7.23 1.09
N ILE A 107 10.12 -7.01 0.02
CA ILE A 107 9.56 -8.08 -0.80
C ILE A 107 10.69 -8.95 -1.37
N GLU A 108 11.73 -8.33 -1.91
CA GLU A 108 12.89 -9.03 -2.46
C GLU A 108 13.58 -9.89 -1.39
N GLU A 109 13.94 -9.31 -0.23
CA GLU A 109 14.54 -10.03 0.89
C GLU A 109 13.68 -11.22 1.35
N THR A 110 12.35 -11.03 1.43
CA THR A 110 11.41 -12.08 1.85
C THR A 110 11.32 -13.21 0.82
N THR A 111 11.43 -12.91 -0.48
CA THR A 111 11.43 -13.96 -1.52
C THR A 111 12.67 -14.85 -1.47
N PHE A 112 13.83 -14.30 -1.13
CA PHE A 112 15.08 -15.06 -0.99
C PHE A 112 15.04 -16.03 0.21
N ASP A 113 14.38 -15.68 1.30
CA ASP A 113 14.26 -16.55 2.48
C ASP A 113 13.35 -17.77 2.24
N THR A 114 12.40 -17.69 1.31
CA THR A 114 11.48 -18.81 1.01
C THR A 114 12.00 -19.83 0.01
N CYS A 115 13.11 -19.54 -0.69
CA CYS A 115 13.71 -20.44 -1.68
C CYS A 115 14.91 -21.24 -1.13
N GLY A 116 15.17 -21.15 0.18
CA GLY A 116 16.32 -21.75 0.87
C GLY A 116 16.01 -22.99 1.73
N ILE A 117 15.13 -23.89 1.27
CA ILE A 117 14.92 -25.22 1.89
C ILE A 117 15.07 -26.32 0.84
#